data_AF-A0A7M1LEB4-F1
#
_entry.id   AF-A0A7M1LEB4-F1
#
_cell.length_a   1.000
_cell.length_b   1.000
_cell.length_c   1.000
_cell.angle_alpha   90.00
_cell.angle_beta   90.00
_cell.angle_gamma   90.00
#
_symmetry.space_group_name_H-M   'P 1'
#
loop_
_entity.id
_entity.type
_entity.pdbx_description
1 polymer ?
#
loop_
_entity_poly.entity_id
_entity_poly.type
_entity_poly.pdbx_seq_one_letter_code
_entity_poly.pdbx_strand_id
1 'polypeptide(L)'
;MRIYIASPYEAMLKKGFSLDEVINEAKKGIKKAKNRFSGDDYIFFSPVIEFGKEHKDMPRDEVMNLCFKELSMCNIIYIPNLIQSKNSDGIKAEMEYAKNNSIKIISEI
;
A
#
# COMPACT_ATOMS: atom_id res chain seq x y z
N MET A 1 -1.90 16.21 -5.60
CA MET A 1 -1.11 15.00 -5.93
C MET A 1 -1.65 13.81 -5.16
N ARG A 2 -1.87 12.67 -5.83
CA ARG A 2 -2.37 11.45 -5.18
C ARG A 2 -1.21 10.53 -4.80
N ILE A 3 -1.19 10.07 -3.55
CA ILE A 3 -0.16 9.20 -2.99
C ILE A 3 -0.77 7.85 -2.65
N TYR A 4 -0.25 6.81 -3.28
CA TYR A 4 -0.53 5.42 -2.96
C TYR A 4 0.34 4.97 -1.78
N ILE A 5 -0.27 4.44 -0.73
CA ILE A 5 0.43 4.00 0.49
C ILE A 5 0.48 2.49 0.53
N ALA A 6 1.60 1.93 0.09
CA ALA A 6 1.83 0.51 0.08
C ALA A 6 2.02 -0.01 1.51
N SER A 7 1.20 -0.96 1.93
CA SER A 7 1.29 -1.57 3.26
C SER A 7 1.12 -3.08 3.18
N PRO A 8 1.78 -3.85 4.06
CA PRO A 8 1.78 -5.30 3.96
C PRO A 8 0.43 -5.88 4.40
N TYR A 9 -0.18 -6.69 3.53
CA TYR A 9 -1.41 -7.42 3.81
C TYR A 9 -1.13 -8.91 4.01
N GLU A 10 -0.87 -9.64 2.92
CA GLU A 10 -0.65 -11.09 2.96
C GLU A 10 0.55 -11.49 3.83
N ALA A 11 1.63 -10.70 3.81
CA ALA A 11 2.83 -11.00 4.59
C ALA A 11 2.57 -10.98 6.10
N MET A 12 1.66 -10.13 6.57
CA MET A 12 1.21 -10.13 7.96
C MET A 12 0.25 -11.28 8.23
N LEU A 13 -0.74 -11.51 7.37
CA LEU A 13 -1.67 -12.65 7.55
C LEU A 13 -0.93 -14.00 7.62
N LYS A 14 0.08 -14.22 6.76
CA LYS A 14 0.95 -15.41 6.79
C LYS A 14 1.77 -15.56 8.07
N LYS A 15 1.97 -14.48 8.83
CA LYS A 15 2.65 -14.48 10.14
C LYS A 15 1.68 -14.63 11.32
N GLY A 16 0.39 -14.82 11.06
CA GLY A 16 -0.63 -15.05 12.08
C GLY A 16 -1.27 -13.79 12.67
N PHE A 17 -1.01 -12.62 12.08
CA PHE A 17 -1.70 -11.39 12.50
C PHE A 17 -3.18 -11.43 12.07
N SER A 18 -4.04 -10.88 12.92
CA SER A 18 -5.46 -10.67 12.62
C SER A 18 -5.67 -9.58 11.56
N LEU A 19 -6.84 -9.59 10.91
CA LEU A 19 -7.20 -8.55 9.95
C LEU A 19 -7.19 -7.16 10.59
N ASP A 20 -7.65 -7.03 11.84
CA ASP A 20 -7.64 -5.75 12.54
C ASP A 20 -6.21 -5.24 12.79
N GLU A 21 -5.25 -6.12 13.08
CA GLU A 21 -3.83 -5.75 13.18
C GLU A 21 -3.27 -5.29 11.84
N VAL A 22 -3.63 -5.95 10.75
CA VAL A 22 -3.23 -5.54 9.39
C VAL A 22 -3.78 -4.15 9.04
N ILE A 23 -5.07 -3.91 9.30
CA ILE A 23 -5.71 -2.61 9.08
C ILE A 23 -5.08 -1.53 9.97
N ASN A 24 -4.78 -1.84 11.24
CA ASN A 24 -4.11 -0.91 12.13
C ASN A 24 -2.69 -0.58 11.68
N GLU A 25 -1.95 -1.54 11.13
CA GLU A 25 -0.63 -1.31 10.55
C GLU A 25 -0.71 -0.42 9.30
N ALA A 26 -1.69 -0.65 8.42
CA ALA A 26 -1.95 0.23 7.27
C ALA A 26 -2.28 1.68 7.70
N LYS A 27 -3.06 1.88 8.78
CA LYS A 27 -3.31 3.20 9.36
C LYS A 27 -2.03 3.89 9.84
N LYS A 28 -1.05 3.15 10.39
CA LYS A 28 0.26 3.71 10.72
C LYS A 28 0.99 4.19 9.46
N GLY A 29 0.87 3.46 8.36
CA GLY A 29 1.37 3.88 7.05
C GLY A 29 0.78 5.23 6.59
N ILE A 30 -0.53 5.42 6.72
CA ILE A 30 -1.20 6.70 6.44
C ILE A 30 -0.67 7.81 7.35
N LYS A 31 -0.54 7.56 8.65
CA LYS A 31 0.00 8.54 9.60
C LYS A 31 1.43 8.96 9.21
N LYS A 32 2.28 8.01 8.84
CA LYS A 32 3.64 8.29 8.35
C LYS A 32 3.62 9.12 7.07
N ALA A 33 2.75 8.79 6.12
CA ALA A 33 2.59 9.55 4.89
C ALA A 33 2.19 11.00 5.18
N LYS A 34 1.20 11.23 6.04
CA LYS A 34 0.77 12.58 6.45
C LYS A 34 1.87 13.39 7.12
N ASN A 35 2.76 12.76 7.89
CA ASN A 35 3.91 13.43 8.50
C ASN A 35 5.02 13.74 7.48
N ARG A 36 5.15 12.91 6.44
CA ARG A 36 6.20 13.02 5.40
C ARG A 36 5.84 14.04 4.32
N PHE A 37 4.56 14.09 3.95
CA PHE A 37 4.01 14.92 2.88
C PHE A 37 3.08 15.96 3.51
N SER A 38 3.59 17.18 3.69
CA SER A 38 2.85 18.30 4.27
C SER A 38 2.26 19.17 3.16
N GLY A 39 0.97 19.49 3.23
CA GLY A 39 0.27 20.36 2.29
C GLY A 39 -1.15 19.87 2.00
N ASP A 40 -2.04 20.80 1.68
CA ASP A 40 -3.48 20.49 1.48
C ASP A 40 -3.76 19.79 0.14
N ASP A 41 -2.80 19.82 -0.78
CA ASP A 41 -2.96 19.24 -2.12
C ASP A 41 -2.71 17.71 -2.17
N TYR A 42 -2.36 17.09 -1.04
CA TYR A 42 -2.05 15.65 -1.00
C TYR A 42 -3.28 14.80 -0.67
N ILE A 43 -3.63 13.90 -1.57
CA ILE A 43 -4.67 12.89 -1.37
C ILE A 43 -3.99 11.56 -1.07
N PHE A 44 -4.27 10.99 0.10
CA PHE A 44 -3.68 9.73 0.57
C PHE A 44 -4.63 8.58 0.31
N PHE A 45 -4.16 7.56 -0.41
CA PHE A 45 -4.91 6.34 -0.71
C PHE A 45 -4.18 5.13 -0.13
N SER A 46 -4.90 4.23 0.54
CA SER A 46 -4.33 2.97 1.04
C SER A 46 -5.16 1.78 0.53
N PRO A 47 -4.60 0.92 -0.33
CA PRO A 47 -5.31 -0.24 -0.87
C PRO A 47 -5.77 -1.18 0.25
N VAL A 48 -5.01 -1.30 1.35
CA VAL A 48 -5.35 -2.19 2.46
C VAL A 48 -6.56 -1.67 3.24
N ILE A 49 -6.71 -0.35 3.36
CA ILE A 49 -7.88 0.24 4.03
C ILE A 49 -9.13 0.13 3.15
N GLU A 50 -8.99 0.40 1.85
CA GLU A 50 -10.10 0.40 0.91
C GLU A 50 -10.54 -1.02 0.54
N PHE A 51 -9.59 -1.91 0.22
CA PHE A 51 -9.88 -3.25 -0.31
C PHE A 51 -9.78 -4.37 0.73
N GLY A 52 -9.05 -4.16 1.83
CA GLY A 52 -8.72 -5.23 2.77
C GLY A 52 -9.94 -5.88 3.46
N LYS A 53 -11.06 -5.16 3.56
CA LYS A 53 -12.32 -5.72 4.06
C LYS A 53 -13.25 -6.18 2.95
N GLU A 54 -13.38 -5.39 1.88
CA GLU A 54 -14.36 -5.63 0.81
C GLU A 54 -13.96 -6.78 -0.14
N HIS A 55 -12.67 -7.00 -0.32
CA HIS A 55 -12.14 -7.98 -1.28
C HIS A 55 -11.31 -9.08 -0.62
N LYS A 56 -11.59 -9.39 0.65
CA LYS A 56 -10.84 -10.40 1.42
C LYS A 56 -10.83 -11.78 0.75
N ASP A 57 -11.96 -12.19 0.19
CA ASP A 57 -12.12 -13.51 -0.43
C ASP A 57 -11.84 -13.51 -1.94
N MET A 58 -11.44 -12.36 -2.48
CA MET A 58 -11.10 -12.21 -3.89
C MET A 58 -9.73 -12.86 -4.18
N PRO A 59 -9.56 -13.50 -5.35
CA PRO A 59 -8.27 -14.02 -5.76
C PRO A 59 -7.18 -12.94 -5.74
N ARG A 60 -6.00 -13.32 -5.29
CA ARG A 60 -4.85 -12.42 -5.15
C ARG A 60 -4.58 -11.61 -6.43
N ASP A 61 -4.61 -12.27 -7.58
CA ASP A 61 -4.29 -11.62 -8.86
C ASP A 61 -5.34 -10.57 -9.26
N GLU A 62 -6.60 -10.78 -8.91
CA GLU A 62 -7.67 -9.79 -9.12
C GLU A 62 -7.49 -8.58 -8.20
N VAL A 63 -7.18 -8.80 -6.92
CA VAL A 63 -6.86 -7.72 -5.97
C VAL A 63 -5.65 -6.93 -6.44
N MET A 64 -4.60 -7.60 -6.92
CA MET A 64 -3.41 -6.93 -7.45
C MET A 64 -3.72 -6.09 -8.69
N ASN A 65 -4.62 -6.55 -9.57
CA ASN A 65 -5.06 -5.74 -10.72
C ASN A 65 -5.82 -4.48 -10.28
N LEU A 66 -6.65 -4.56 -9.23
CA LEU A 66 -7.28 -3.38 -8.63
C LEU A 66 -6.24 -2.41 -8.04
N CYS A 67 -5.26 -2.95 -7.31
CA CYS A 67 -4.13 -2.18 -6.79
C CYS A 67 -3.37 -1.45 -7.90
N PHE A 68 -3.05 -2.13 -9.01
CA PHE A 68 -2.37 -1.52 -10.15
C PHE A 68 -3.21 -0.45 -10.84
N LYS A 69 -4.52 -0.68 -11.00
CA LYS A 69 -5.43 0.33 -11.56
C LYS A 69 -5.44 1.59 -10.71
N GLU A 70 -5.54 1.48 -9.38
CA GLU A 70 -5.49 2.63 -8.49
C GLU A 70 -4.10 3.30 -8.45
N LEU A 71 -3.04 2.50 -8.45
CA LEU A 71 -1.66 2.98 -8.50
C LEU A 71 -1.40 3.78 -9.78
N SER A 72 -1.96 3.37 -10.93
CA SER A 72 -1.84 4.10 -12.20
C SER A 72 -2.38 5.53 -12.16
N MET A 73 -3.32 5.81 -11.25
CA MET A 73 -3.90 7.14 -11.04
C MET A 73 -3.15 7.96 -9.97
N CYS A 74 -2.08 7.40 -9.40
CA CYS A 74 -1.27 8.03 -8.36
C CYS A 74 0.01 8.62 -8.94
N ASN A 75 0.47 9.72 -8.36
CA ASN A 75 1.75 10.34 -8.75
C ASN A 75 2.93 9.73 -8.00
N ILE A 76 2.68 9.23 -6.79
CA ILE A 76 3.69 8.69 -5.88
C ILE A 76 3.18 7.37 -5.31
N ILE A 77 4.05 6.37 -5.23
CA ILE A 77 3.92 5.26 -4.30
C ILE A 77 4.87 5.49 -3.13
N TYR A 78 4.31 5.51 -1.93
CA TYR A 78 5.03 5.63 -0.68
C TYR A 78 5.01 4.29 0.06
N ILE A 79 6.19 3.81 0.42
CA ILE A 79 6.41 2.53 1.09
C ILE A 79 6.99 2.82 2.48
N PRO A 80 6.13 3.03 3.48
CA PRO A 80 6.56 3.27 4.86
C PRO A 80 7.28 2.06 5.43
N ASN A 81 8.19 2.29 6.37
CA ASN A 81 8.81 1.22 7.13
C ASN A 81 7.81 0.66 8.16
N LEU A 82 7.03 -0.35 7.77
CA LEU A 82 6.05 -1.06 8.62
C LEU A 82 6.46 -2.52 8.82
N ILE A 83 5.83 -3.18 9.80
CA ILE A 83 6.02 -4.61 10.08
C ILE A 83 5.76 -5.43 8.81
N GLN A 84 6.71 -6.29 8.42
CA GLN A 84 6.66 -7.12 7.19
C GLN A 84 6.70 -6.38 5.84
N SER A 85 6.97 -5.07 5.78
CA SER A 85 7.01 -4.34 4.50
C SER A 85 8.08 -4.89 3.54
N LYS A 86 9.29 -5.19 4.05
CA LYS A 86 10.39 -5.80 3.28
C LYS A 86 10.06 -7.20 2.74
N ASN A 87 9.12 -7.89 3.38
CA ASN A 87 8.77 -9.28 3.08
C ASN A 87 7.46 -9.39 2.28
N SER A 88 6.87 -8.26 1.86
CA SER A 88 5.60 -8.25 1.14
C SER A 88 5.81 -8.39 -0.36
N ASP A 89 5.40 -9.53 -0.92
CA ASP A 89 5.43 -9.74 -2.37
C ASP A 89 4.46 -8.82 -3.12
N GLY A 90 3.35 -8.41 -2.47
CA GLY A 90 2.46 -7.38 -3.01
C GLY A 90 3.18 -6.04 -3.19
N ILE A 91 3.93 -5.59 -2.17
CA ILE A 91 4.70 -4.33 -2.24
C ILE A 91 5.79 -4.42 -3.32
N LYS A 92 6.47 -5.56 -3.45
CA LYS A 92 7.46 -5.76 -4.53
C LYS A 92 6.83 -5.61 -5.92
N ALA A 93 5.66 -6.22 -6.12
CA ALA A 93 4.94 -6.12 -7.39
C ALA A 93 4.45 -4.68 -7.66
N GLU A 94 3.96 -3.96 -6.66
CA GLU A 94 3.58 -2.54 -6.76
C GLU A 94 4.79 -1.66 -7.10
N MET A 95 5.96 -1.92 -6.51
CA MET A 95 7.21 -1.23 -6.84
C MET A 95 7.62 -1.46 -8.29
N GLU A 96 7.54 -2.69 -8.77
CA GLU A 96 7.88 -3.03 -10.16
C GLU A 96 6.92 -2.35 -11.15
N TYR A 97 5.62 -2.40 -10.87
CA TYR A 97 4.62 -1.68 -11.65
C TYR A 97 4.91 -0.17 -11.68
N ALA A 98 5.23 0.43 -10.54
CA ALA A 98 5.56 1.86 -10.45
C ALA A 98 6.80 2.23 -11.28
N LYS A 99 7.86 1.39 -11.25
CA LYS A 99 9.06 1.60 -12.07
C LYS A 99 8.71 1.61 -13.56
N ASN A 100 7.90 0.64 -14.00
CA ASN A 100 7.55 0.47 -15.41
C ASN A 100 6.64 1.61 -15.92
N ASN A 101 5.88 2.25 -15.04
CA ASN A 101 4.93 3.31 -15.39
C ASN A 101 5.41 4.72 -14.99
N SER A 102 6.69 4.89 -14.68
CA SER A 102 7.29 6.19 -14.28
C SER A 102 6.60 6.86 -13.10
N ILE A 103 6.01 6.07 -12.19
CA ILE A 103 5.41 6.56 -10.94
C ILE A 103 6.54 6.74 -9.94
N LYS A 104 6.55 7.88 -9.23
CA LYS A 104 7.63 8.19 -8.28
C LYS A 104 7.56 7.26 -7.08
N ILE A 105 8.65 6.55 -6.81
CA ILE A 105 8.77 5.64 -5.66
C ILE A 105 9.49 6.36 -4.52
N ILE A 106 8.88 6.37 -3.34
CA ILE A 106 9.50 6.84 -2.10
C ILE A 106 9.43 5.68 -1.10
N SER A 107 10.59 5.10 -0.77
CA SER A 107 10.70 3.91 0.09
C SER A 107 11.49 4.22 1.37
N GLU A 108 11.05 3.66 2.49
CA GLU A 108 11.77 3.67 3.77
C GLU A 108 12.33 2.28 4.15
N ILE A 109 12.18 1.30 3.27
CA ILE A 109 12.54 -0.11 3.51
C ILE A 109 13.75 -0.56 2.71
#